data_AF-A0A6C0ART4-F1
#
_entry.id   AF-A0A6C0ART4-F1
#
_cell.length_a   1.000
_cell.length_b   1.000
_cell.length_c   1.000
_cell.angle_alpha   90.00
_cell.angle_beta   90.00
_cell.angle_gamma   90.00
#
_symmetry.space_group_name_H-M   'P 1'
#
loop_
_entity.id
_entity.type
_entity.pdbx_description
1 polymer ?
#
loop_
_entity_poly.entity_id
_entity_poly.type
_entity_poly.pdbx_seq_one_letter_code
_entity_poly.pdbx_strand_id
1 'polypeptide(L)'
;MLEIIFSIYDYDGDDNLNEEEFITFMSDILYISVLMNRIPENEYHSETVGKIAKWCSSNFKTNLFRTPLPSISHDLFIEGIVYALTENRNLPLYKEQRFTGVSFVTELTQYFQYYSAIAKRRGWPIEISDKPQEHEQEQVQVPFQNTLVPTTSEPICIITKQKFIEYQNSKQNLVIVEEPVKPQLTPQQQLQEYQEMRRKKFQEAKEIEERRKKEMEDEVNRALASRLAEQERINQMLREQQERIEAEQREQERINIEMDAAEQLRERIQQIEQLQRALRDRTRQQGYDLGIDQIDGEVFVKPLDHIETITISNSEEGFDPIEANVNVLDFLDEEPDDRIAFKCGESYYMASRERIRSMINLENRENALFYGCACELHGDWTLIETWALLEPTVISNPVYYNIQQLGLPIRYVYLDDIKQVLESKYRFFSVERPEDYHIIPSFASDNILNHGIGSSSGSHCQDGQADGVYRIKSFEPKII
;
A
#
# COMPACT_ATOMS: atom_id res chain seq x y z
N MET A 1 -8.60 -17.64 40.64
CA MET A 1 -8.72 -16.22 40.18
C MET A 1 -8.45 -16.06 38.69
N LEU A 2 -7.29 -16.47 38.18
CA LEU A 2 -7.00 -16.39 36.74
C LEU A 2 -8.03 -17.18 35.90
N GLU A 3 -8.46 -18.34 36.41
CA GLU A 3 -9.55 -19.15 35.84
C GLU A 3 -10.86 -18.37 35.74
N ILE A 4 -11.24 -17.66 36.81
CA ILE A 4 -12.47 -16.84 36.83
C ILE A 4 -12.38 -15.73 35.79
N ILE A 5 -11.21 -15.13 35.61
CA ILE A 5 -11.00 -14.06 34.63
C ILE A 5 -11.01 -14.62 33.22
N PHE A 6 -10.42 -15.79 33.00
CA PHE A 6 -10.54 -16.50 31.74
C PHE A 6 -12.02 -16.74 31.39
N SER A 7 -12.80 -17.30 32.32
CA SER A 7 -14.24 -17.54 32.15
C SER A 7 -15.09 -16.27 31.97
N ILE A 8 -14.57 -15.07 32.29
CA ILE A 8 -15.27 -13.80 32.02
C ILE A 8 -15.18 -13.45 30.54
N TYR A 9 -14.05 -13.78 29.89
CA TYR A 9 -13.81 -13.46 28.49
C TYR A 9 -14.11 -14.62 27.54
N ASP A 10 -14.14 -15.86 28.05
CA ASP A 10 -14.65 -17.03 27.34
C ASP A 10 -16.19 -16.99 27.35
N TYR A 11 -16.76 -16.29 26.37
CA TYR A 11 -18.20 -16.01 26.34
C TYR A 11 -19.02 -17.22 25.93
N ASP A 12 -18.43 -18.10 25.13
CA ASP A 12 -19.07 -19.33 24.65
C ASP A 12 -18.78 -20.55 25.52
N GLY A 13 -17.82 -20.46 26.44
CA GLY A 13 -17.49 -21.49 27.42
C GLY A 13 -16.77 -22.67 26.81
N ASP A 14 -16.00 -22.45 25.74
CA ASP A 14 -15.31 -23.50 24.98
C ASP A 14 -13.89 -23.82 25.49
N ASP A 15 -13.49 -23.20 26.61
CA ASP A 15 -12.16 -23.25 27.22
C ASP A 15 -11.04 -22.65 26.34
N ASN A 16 -11.39 -21.81 25.35
CA ASN A 16 -10.47 -21.04 24.53
C ASN A 16 -10.95 -19.59 24.35
N LEU A 17 -9.99 -18.65 24.30
CA LEU A 17 -10.29 -17.28 23.89
C LEU A 17 -10.02 -17.15 22.40
N ASN A 18 -11.05 -16.88 21.62
CA ASN A 18 -10.92 -16.53 20.21
C ASN A 18 -10.33 -15.10 20.04
N GLU A 19 -10.09 -14.67 18.80
CA GLU A 19 -9.47 -13.36 18.53
C GLU A 19 -10.25 -12.18 19.15
N GLU A 20 -11.58 -12.21 19.09
CA GLU A 20 -12.43 -11.13 19.61
C GLU A 20 -12.44 -11.08 21.15
N GLU A 21 -12.54 -12.24 21.79
CA GLU A 21 -12.50 -12.40 23.24
C GLU A 21 -11.14 -11.95 23.81
N PHE A 22 -10.06 -12.34 23.14
CA PHE A 22 -8.73 -11.92 23.54
C PHE A 22 -8.45 -10.43 23.28
N ILE A 23 -8.98 -9.87 22.18
CA ILE A 23 -8.92 -8.42 21.94
C ILE A 23 -9.66 -7.67 23.04
N THR A 24 -10.82 -8.15 23.47
CA THR A 24 -11.59 -7.53 24.56
C THR A 24 -10.79 -7.54 25.87
N PHE A 25 -10.17 -8.67 26.22
CA PHE A 25 -9.26 -8.75 27.36
C PHE A 25 -8.11 -7.73 27.26
N MET A 26 -7.43 -7.68 26.11
CA MET A 26 -6.31 -6.76 25.89
C MET A 26 -6.73 -5.29 25.87
N SER A 27 -7.95 -4.99 25.44
CA SER A 27 -8.54 -3.65 25.50
C SER A 27 -8.64 -3.17 26.94
N ASP A 28 -9.12 -4.01 27.85
CA ASP A 28 -9.24 -3.66 29.28
C ASP A 28 -7.86 -3.45 29.93
N ILE A 29 -6.87 -4.25 29.56
CA ILE A 29 -5.48 -4.07 30.03
C ILE A 29 -4.90 -2.74 29.51
N LEU A 30 -5.10 -2.41 28.23
CA LEU A 30 -4.62 -1.16 27.66
C LEU A 30 -5.34 0.07 28.22
N TYR A 31 -6.63 -0.06 28.53
CA TYR A 31 -7.37 1.01 29.19
C TYR A 31 -6.79 1.34 30.57
N ILE A 32 -6.32 0.33 31.31
CA ILE A 32 -5.59 0.56 32.57
C ILE A 32 -4.28 1.33 32.29
N SER A 33 -3.54 1.03 31.22
CA SER A 33 -2.37 1.83 30.86
C SER A 33 -2.71 3.30 30.62
N VAL A 34 -3.88 3.60 30.03
CA VAL A 34 -4.37 4.98 29.85
C VAL A 34 -4.67 5.63 31.20
N LEU A 35 -5.40 4.94 32.09
CA LEU A 35 -5.71 5.44 33.44
C LEU A 35 -4.45 5.68 34.28
N MET A 36 -3.38 4.91 34.03
CA MET A 36 -2.07 5.08 34.65
C MET A 36 -1.20 6.16 33.99
N ASN A 37 -1.70 6.86 32.97
CA ASN A 37 -0.96 7.83 32.14
C ASN A 37 0.31 7.24 31.48
N ARG A 38 0.31 5.93 31.19
CA ARG A 38 1.41 5.24 30.50
C ARG A 38 1.22 5.19 28.99
N ILE A 39 -0.04 5.28 28.54
CA ILE A 39 -0.42 5.43 27.14
C ILE A 39 -1.30 6.68 27.03
N PRO A 40 -1.01 7.59 26.08
CA PRO A 40 -1.89 8.71 25.75
C PRO A 40 -3.30 8.24 25.35
N GLU A 41 -4.35 8.95 25.81
CA GLU A 41 -5.75 8.58 25.52
C GLU A 41 -6.05 8.53 24.01
N ASN A 42 -5.41 9.39 23.21
CA ASN A 42 -5.56 9.42 21.75
C ASN A 42 -4.91 8.20 21.05
N GLU A 43 -4.07 7.44 21.74
CA GLU A 43 -3.46 6.20 21.22
C GLU A 43 -4.29 4.96 21.57
N TYR A 44 -5.31 5.10 22.44
CA TYR A 44 -6.27 4.06 22.75
C TYR A 44 -7.41 4.04 21.73
N HIS A 45 -7.16 3.34 20.62
CA HIS A 45 -8.15 3.06 19.59
C HIS A 45 -8.07 1.61 19.10
N SER A 46 -9.13 1.13 18.46
CA SER A 46 -9.32 -0.28 18.08
C SER A 46 -8.14 -0.87 17.29
N GLU A 47 -7.56 -0.10 16.36
CA GLU A 47 -6.41 -0.54 15.58
C GLU A 47 -5.17 -0.81 16.44
N THR A 48 -4.88 0.06 17.43
CA THR A 48 -3.75 -0.12 18.35
C THR A 48 -3.99 -1.30 19.28
N VAL A 49 -5.21 -1.44 19.80
CA VAL A 49 -5.61 -2.59 20.63
C VAL A 49 -5.43 -3.90 19.86
N GLY A 50 -5.92 -3.98 18.63
CA GLY A 50 -5.78 -5.17 17.78
C GLY A 50 -4.33 -5.52 17.46
N LYS A 51 -3.47 -4.51 17.17
CA LYS A 51 -2.03 -4.73 16.95
C LYS A 51 -1.35 -5.30 18.20
N ILE A 52 -1.65 -4.74 19.37
CA ILE A 52 -1.06 -5.19 20.64
C ILE A 52 -1.59 -6.58 21.01
N ALA A 53 -2.88 -6.87 20.80
CA ALA A 53 -3.46 -8.19 21.05
C ALA A 53 -2.80 -9.27 20.18
N LYS A 54 -2.61 -9.02 18.88
CA LYS A 54 -1.89 -9.94 17.97
C LYS A 54 -0.44 -10.16 18.37
N TRP A 55 0.21 -9.11 18.86
CA TRP A 55 1.57 -9.20 19.38
C TRP A 55 1.62 -10.02 20.68
N CYS A 56 0.69 -9.81 21.62
CA CYS A 56 0.61 -10.56 22.87
C CYS A 56 0.30 -12.04 22.64
N SER A 57 -0.65 -12.36 21.75
CA SER A 57 -1.04 -13.74 21.46
C SER A 57 0.09 -14.56 20.83
N SER A 58 1.03 -13.91 20.16
CA SER A 58 2.21 -14.56 19.56
C SER A 58 3.40 -14.71 20.51
N ASN A 59 3.42 -14.03 21.68
CA ASN A 59 4.62 -13.85 22.49
C ASN A 59 4.54 -14.33 23.95
N PHE A 60 3.49 -15.07 24.36
CA PHE A 60 3.31 -15.47 25.76
C PHE A 60 4.51 -16.17 26.43
N LYS A 61 5.35 -16.91 25.69
CA LYS A 61 6.49 -17.65 26.27
C LYS A 61 7.87 -17.22 25.78
N THR A 62 8.04 -16.69 24.56
CA THR A 62 9.36 -16.72 23.91
C THR A 62 9.90 -15.41 23.30
N ASN A 63 9.20 -14.27 23.33
CA ASN A 63 9.68 -13.01 22.71
C ASN A 63 10.22 -13.19 21.27
N LEU A 64 9.74 -14.20 20.54
CA LEU A 64 10.13 -14.52 19.17
C LEU A 64 8.87 -14.39 18.34
N PHE A 65 8.92 -13.55 17.30
CA PHE A 65 7.81 -13.31 16.39
C PHE A 65 7.30 -14.64 15.83
N ARG A 66 6.16 -15.11 16.36
CA ARG A 66 5.40 -16.25 15.86
C ARG A 66 4.14 -15.73 15.19
N THR A 67 3.57 -16.56 14.33
CA THR A 67 2.21 -16.35 13.84
C THR A 67 1.27 -16.17 15.05
N PRO A 68 0.42 -15.12 15.07
CA PRO A 68 -0.59 -14.94 16.11
C PRO A 68 -1.41 -16.22 16.26
N LEU A 69 -1.63 -16.65 17.49
CA LEU A 69 -2.45 -17.83 17.73
C LEU A 69 -3.91 -17.49 17.41
N PRO A 70 -4.62 -18.35 16.65
CA PRO A 70 -6.01 -18.13 16.30
C PRO A 70 -6.95 -18.22 17.50
N SER A 71 -6.56 -19.00 18.52
CA SER A 71 -7.21 -19.06 19.82
C SER A 71 -6.18 -19.30 20.92
N ILE A 72 -6.53 -18.91 22.14
CA ILE A 72 -5.70 -19.08 23.34
C ILE A 72 -6.45 -19.99 24.29
N SER A 73 -5.99 -21.24 24.42
CA SER A 73 -6.57 -22.17 25.38
C SER A 73 -6.40 -21.68 26.81
N HIS A 74 -7.29 -22.14 27.70
CA HIS A 74 -7.21 -21.92 29.13
C HIS A 74 -5.78 -22.07 29.68
N ASP A 75 -5.16 -23.23 29.48
CA ASP A 75 -3.82 -23.51 30.02
C ASP A 75 -2.76 -22.54 29.50
N LEU A 76 -2.84 -22.15 28.23
CA LEU A 76 -1.90 -21.24 27.62
C LEU A 76 -2.08 -19.81 28.16
N PHE A 77 -3.31 -19.39 28.39
CA PHE A 77 -3.62 -18.11 29.02
C PHE A 77 -3.08 -18.08 30.45
N ILE A 78 -3.38 -19.10 31.27
CA ILE A 78 -2.93 -19.16 32.66
C ILE A 78 -1.40 -19.16 32.71
N GLU A 79 -0.74 -20.05 31.98
CA GLU A 79 0.72 -20.14 31.96
C GLU A 79 1.35 -18.84 31.47
N GLY A 80 0.78 -18.23 30.42
CA GLY A 80 1.26 -16.98 29.84
C GLY A 80 1.15 -15.79 30.80
N ILE A 81 0.02 -15.65 31.50
CA ILE A 81 -0.17 -14.60 32.51
C ILE A 81 0.73 -14.83 33.72
N VAL A 82 0.85 -16.07 34.20
CA VAL A 82 1.75 -16.41 35.31
C VAL A 82 3.18 -16.07 34.92
N TYR A 83 3.64 -16.54 33.77
CA TYR A 83 4.98 -16.27 33.24
C TYR A 83 5.26 -14.77 33.09
N ALA A 84 4.30 -14.00 32.59
CA ALA A 84 4.42 -12.54 32.51
C ALA A 84 4.63 -11.91 33.90
N LEU A 85 3.83 -12.33 34.90
CA LEU A 85 3.89 -11.81 36.26
C LEU A 85 5.12 -12.27 37.05
N THR A 86 5.69 -13.44 36.76
CA THR A 86 6.80 -14.04 37.54
C THR A 86 8.17 -13.87 36.89
N GLU A 87 8.31 -14.12 35.58
CA GLU A 87 9.61 -14.28 34.92
C GLU A 87 10.01 -13.08 34.04
N ASN A 88 9.05 -12.31 33.54
CA ASN A 88 9.27 -11.22 32.56
C ASN A 88 9.11 -9.79 33.14
N ARG A 89 9.26 -9.61 34.46
CA ARG A 89 8.99 -8.33 35.15
C ARG A 89 9.77 -7.11 34.61
N ASN A 90 10.94 -7.33 34.00
CA ASN A 90 11.89 -6.26 33.63
C ASN A 90 12.24 -6.16 32.13
N LEU A 91 11.56 -6.90 31.24
CA LEU A 91 11.89 -6.90 29.81
C LEU A 91 11.07 -5.84 29.03
N PRO A 92 11.72 -5.00 28.18
CA PRO A 92 11.03 -4.02 27.35
C PRO A 92 10.35 -4.69 26.14
N LEU A 93 9.17 -4.18 25.76
CA LEU A 93 8.32 -4.75 24.71
C LEU A 93 8.85 -4.49 23.28
N TYR A 94 9.64 -3.42 23.06
CA TYR A 94 10.18 -3.03 21.75
C TYR A 94 11.63 -2.52 21.84
N LYS A 95 12.49 -2.88 20.88
CA LYS A 95 13.89 -2.42 20.82
C LYS A 95 14.07 -1.05 20.15
N GLU A 96 13.15 -0.61 19.30
CA GLU A 96 13.28 0.65 18.56
C GLU A 96 11.92 1.36 18.43
N GLN A 97 11.88 2.63 18.85
CA GLN A 97 10.87 3.68 18.62
C GLN A 97 9.67 3.87 19.59
N ARG A 98 9.62 5.12 20.10
CA ARG A 98 8.50 6.00 20.55
C ARG A 98 7.50 5.55 21.62
N PHE A 99 7.24 4.26 21.80
CA PHE A 99 6.48 3.77 22.94
C PHE A 99 7.43 3.41 24.08
N THR A 100 7.68 4.34 24.99
CA THR A 100 8.31 4.01 26.27
C THR A 100 7.31 3.26 27.16
N GLY A 101 7.14 1.96 26.94
CA GLY A 101 6.37 1.04 27.79
C GLY A 101 7.00 -0.36 27.67
N VAL A 102 7.85 -0.82 28.58
CA VAL A 102 7.55 -1.29 29.94
C VAL A 102 6.40 -2.32 29.93
N SER A 103 6.76 -3.57 30.18
CA SER A 103 5.90 -4.72 30.50
C SER A 103 4.50 -4.37 31.06
N PHE A 104 3.48 -5.10 30.58
CA PHE A 104 2.09 -5.03 31.07
C PHE A 104 1.89 -5.60 32.48
N VAL A 105 2.97 -6.03 33.16
CA VAL A 105 2.89 -6.60 34.51
C VAL A 105 2.21 -5.67 35.51
N THR A 106 2.42 -4.35 35.38
CA THR A 106 1.81 -3.40 36.33
C THR A 106 0.30 -3.33 36.12
N GLU A 107 -0.13 -3.26 34.86
CA GLU A 107 -1.51 -3.22 34.44
C GLU A 107 -2.25 -4.51 34.79
N LEU A 108 -1.64 -5.66 34.49
CA LEU A 108 -2.14 -6.97 34.90
C LEU A 108 -2.28 -7.05 36.43
N THR A 109 -1.29 -6.59 37.19
CA THR A 109 -1.35 -6.57 38.66
C THR A 109 -2.51 -5.71 39.17
N GLN A 110 -2.70 -4.50 38.61
CA GLN A 110 -3.78 -3.60 38.98
C GLN A 110 -5.15 -4.17 38.59
N TYR A 111 -5.26 -4.75 37.40
CA TYR A 111 -6.46 -5.44 36.92
C TYR A 111 -6.86 -6.57 37.88
N PHE A 112 -5.92 -7.46 38.24
CA PHE A 112 -6.17 -8.56 39.17
C PHE A 112 -6.51 -8.08 40.58
N GLN A 113 -5.87 -7.02 41.08
CA GLN A 113 -6.20 -6.43 42.38
C GLN A 113 -7.61 -5.83 42.40
N TYR A 114 -7.99 -5.12 41.34
CA TYR A 114 -9.33 -4.56 41.17
C TYR A 114 -10.40 -5.65 41.14
N TYR A 115 -10.21 -6.69 40.32
CA TYR A 115 -11.13 -7.82 40.24
C TYR A 115 -11.25 -8.57 41.57
N SER A 116 -10.12 -8.77 42.26
CA SER A 116 -10.12 -9.36 43.61
C SER A 116 -10.97 -8.55 44.58
N ALA A 117 -10.87 -7.21 44.54
CA ALA A 117 -11.63 -6.33 45.41
C ALA A 117 -13.14 -6.37 45.10
N ILE A 118 -13.52 -6.44 43.82
CA ILE A 118 -14.91 -6.62 43.39
C ILE A 118 -15.46 -7.97 43.83
N ALA A 119 -14.72 -9.05 43.59
CA ALA A 119 -15.12 -10.41 43.97
C ALA A 119 -15.38 -10.49 45.49
N LYS A 120 -14.49 -9.90 46.32
CA LYS A 120 -14.70 -9.79 47.78
C LYS A 120 -15.99 -9.04 48.13
N ARG A 121 -16.26 -7.90 47.48
CA ARG A 121 -17.46 -7.09 47.74
C ARG A 121 -18.75 -7.80 47.33
N ARG A 122 -18.70 -8.59 46.25
CA ARG A 122 -19.85 -9.34 45.73
C ARG A 122 -20.01 -10.73 46.34
N GLY A 123 -19.11 -11.13 47.24
CA GLY A 123 -19.13 -12.46 47.85
C GLY A 123 -18.82 -13.60 46.87
N TRP A 124 -18.14 -13.30 45.76
CA TRP A 124 -17.71 -14.32 44.80
C TRP A 124 -16.50 -15.09 45.36
N PRO A 125 -16.45 -16.42 45.16
CA PRO A 125 -15.30 -17.22 45.58
C PRO A 125 -14.06 -16.77 44.82
N ILE A 126 -12.96 -16.51 45.54
CA ILE A 126 -11.68 -16.03 44.95
C ILE A 126 -10.71 -17.20 44.76
N GLU A 127 -10.92 -18.26 45.52
CA GLU A 127 -10.26 -19.56 45.43
C GLU A 127 -11.33 -20.59 45.06
N ILE A 128 -11.14 -21.27 43.92
CA ILE A 128 -11.88 -22.48 43.61
C ILE A 128 -11.20 -23.57 44.44
N SER A 129 -11.89 -24.06 45.47
CA SER A 129 -11.35 -25.12 46.33
C SER A 129 -11.45 -26.45 45.59
N ASP A 130 -10.33 -26.96 45.07
CA ASP A 130 -10.21 -28.27 44.38
C ASP A 130 -10.43 -29.50 45.28
N LYS A 131 -10.97 -29.32 46.49
CA LYS A 131 -11.33 -30.48 47.31
C LYS A 131 -12.71 -30.98 46.88
N PRO A 132 -12.83 -32.25 46.45
CA PRO A 132 -14.13 -32.87 46.28
C PRO A 132 -14.88 -32.76 47.61
N GLN A 133 -16.11 -32.23 47.56
CA GLN A 133 -17.03 -32.35 48.69
C GLN A 133 -17.36 -33.84 48.85
N GLU A 134 -16.59 -34.53 49.69
CA GLU A 134 -17.05 -35.77 50.31
C GLU A 134 -18.26 -35.41 51.17
N HIS A 135 -19.40 -36.00 50.83
CA HIS A 135 -20.57 -36.06 51.69
C HIS A 135 -20.21 -36.82 52.97
N GLU A 136 -19.91 -36.09 54.05
CA GLU A 136 -20.16 -36.59 55.40
C GLU A 136 -21.39 -35.88 55.97
N GLN A 137 -22.44 -36.69 56.16
CA GLN A 137 -23.54 -36.38 57.04
C GLN A 137 -23.01 -36.36 58.48
N GLU A 138 -23.14 -35.22 59.17
CA GLU A 138 -23.34 -35.26 60.62
C GLU A 138 -24.34 -34.18 61.04
N GLN A 139 -25.39 -34.64 61.71
CA GLN A 139 -26.34 -33.82 62.45
C GLN A 139 -25.61 -33.09 63.58
N VAL A 140 -26.05 -31.88 63.93
CA VAL A 140 -26.48 -31.48 65.30
C VAL A 140 -26.50 -29.94 65.46
N GLN A 141 -27.69 -29.47 65.86
CA GLN A 141 -28.04 -28.31 66.71
C GLN A 141 -27.54 -26.88 66.42
N VAL A 142 -28.54 -26.01 66.22
CA VAL A 142 -28.55 -24.56 66.51
C VAL A 142 -28.15 -24.30 67.99
N PRO A 143 -27.54 -23.15 68.33
CA PRO A 143 -28.37 -21.98 68.63
C PRO A 143 -27.83 -20.64 68.12
N PHE A 144 -28.80 -19.74 67.92
CA PHE A 144 -28.70 -18.29 67.69
C PHE A 144 -27.51 -17.60 68.37
N GLN A 145 -26.88 -16.65 67.66
CA GLN A 145 -26.48 -15.37 68.23
C GLN A 145 -26.54 -14.24 67.19
N ASN A 146 -27.31 -13.21 67.56
CA ASN A 146 -27.44 -11.94 66.87
C ASN A 146 -26.09 -11.23 66.76
N THR A 147 -25.78 -10.66 65.60
CA THR A 147 -24.95 -9.45 65.54
C THR A 147 -25.38 -8.58 64.36
N LEU A 148 -26.02 -7.46 64.71
CA LEU A 148 -26.26 -6.29 63.88
C LEU A 148 -24.95 -5.52 63.71
N VAL A 149 -24.53 -5.22 62.47
CA VAL A 149 -23.79 -3.98 62.15
C VAL A 149 -24.12 -3.57 60.70
N PRO A 150 -24.37 -2.27 60.41
CA PRO A 150 -24.97 -1.79 59.17
C PRO A 150 -23.93 -1.29 58.17
N THR A 151 -24.25 -1.32 56.87
CA THR A 151 -23.82 -0.27 55.94
C THR A 151 -24.72 -0.20 54.70
N THR A 152 -25.26 1.00 54.51
CA THR A 152 -25.83 1.64 53.31
C THR A 152 -25.06 1.32 52.02
N SER A 153 -25.60 1.34 50.81
CA SER A 153 -26.70 2.10 50.21
C SER A 153 -27.02 1.52 48.82
N GLU A 154 -28.28 1.24 48.50
CA GLU A 154 -28.75 1.16 47.11
C GLU A 154 -30.16 1.74 46.96
N PRO A 155 -30.50 2.28 45.78
CA PRO A 155 -31.64 3.17 45.60
C PRO A 155 -32.96 2.41 45.45
N ILE A 156 -33.89 2.82 46.31
CA ILE A 156 -35.33 2.99 46.12
C ILE A 156 -35.81 2.75 44.67
N CYS A 157 -36.49 1.60 44.45
CA CYS A 157 -37.49 1.48 43.40
C CYS A 157 -38.85 1.87 43.99
N ILE A 158 -39.33 3.07 43.64
CA ILE A 158 -40.66 3.56 44.03
C ILE A 158 -41.71 2.78 43.21
N ILE A 159 -42.21 1.66 43.76
CA ILE A 159 -43.55 1.21 43.42
C ILE A 159 -44.49 2.10 44.24
N THR A 160 -45.16 3.03 43.57
CA THR A 160 -46.14 3.93 44.18
C THR A 160 -47.18 3.12 44.95
N LYS A 161 -47.54 3.60 46.15
CA LYS A 161 -48.56 3.03 47.05
C LYS A 161 -49.89 2.72 46.33
N GLN A 162 -50.18 3.43 45.23
CA GLN A 162 -51.30 3.16 44.32
C GLN A 162 -51.27 1.75 43.68
N LYS A 163 -50.10 1.28 43.17
CA LYS A 163 -50.00 -0.02 42.49
C LYS A 163 -50.13 -1.22 43.43
N PHE A 164 -49.74 -1.05 44.70
CA PHE A 164 -49.96 -2.08 45.71
C PHE A 164 -51.43 -2.19 46.13
N ILE A 165 -52.15 -1.06 46.17
CA ILE A 165 -53.59 -1.02 46.43
C ILE A 165 -54.39 -1.58 45.23
N GLU A 166 -53.97 -1.32 43.99
CA GLU A 166 -54.58 -1.93 42.79
C GLU A 166 -54.40 -3.46 42.74
N TYR A 167 -53.24 -3.98 43.15
CA TYR A 167 -53.02 -5.43 43.24
C TYR A 167 -53.90 -6.09 44.32
N GLN A 168 -54.06 -5.46 45.50
CA GLN A 168 -54.98 -5.98 46.52
C GLN A 168 -56.45 -5.88 46.11
N ASN A 169 -56.87 -4.81 45.44
CA ASN A 169 -58.26 -4.64 44.98
C ASN A 169 -58.60 -5.56 43.79
N SER A 170 -57.61 -5.99 43.00
CA SER A 170 -57.82 -6.95 41.90
C SER A 170 -58.17 -8.37 42.35
N LYS A 171 -58.00 -8.70 43.65
CA LYS A 171 -58.37 -10.00 44.23
C LYS A 171 -59.74 -10.02 44.94
N GLN A 172 -60.52 -8.95 44.89
CA GLN A 172 -61.82 -8.87 45.61
C GLN A 172 -63.07 -9.09 44.76
N ASN A 173 -62.94 -9.58 43.51
CA ASN A 173 -64.08 -10.10 42.74
C ASN A 173 -63.92 -11.60 42.49
N LEU A 174 -63.96 -12.39 43.55
CA LEU A 174 -64.33 -13.80 43.46
C LEU A 174 -65.86 -13.86 43.47
N VAL A 175 -66.43 -13.94 42.26
CA VAL A 175 -67.80 -14.38 42.06
C VAL A 175 -67.93 -15.77 42.69
N ILE A 176 -68.73 -15.88 43.74
CA ILE A 176 -69.18 -17.16 44.29
C ILE A 176 -70.07 -17.78 43.20
N VAL A 177 -69.48 -18.61 42.36
CA VAL A 177 -70.21 -19.54 41.51
C VAL A 177 -70.65 -20.67 42.43
N GLU A 178 -71.97 -20.80 42.63
CA GLU A 178 -72.55 -21.96 43.30
C GLU A 178 -72.08 -23.23 42.60
N GLU A 179 -71.21 -24.00 43.26
CA GLU A 179 -70.84 -25.34 42.80
C GLU A 179 -72.08 -26.22 42.82
N PRO A 180 -72.46 -26.85 41.69
CA PRO A 180 -73.52 -27.84 41.70
C PRO A 180 -73.11 -28.98 42.63
N VAL A 181 -74.00 -29.31 43.58
CA VAL A 181 -73.85 -30.40 44.54
C VAL A 181 -73.45 -31.67 43.79
N LYS A 182 -72.15 -32.00 43.82
CA LYS A 182 -71.65 -33.24 43.23
C LYS A 182 -72.33 -34.41 43.98
N PRO A 183 -72.92 -35.38 43.26
CA PRO A 183 -73.49 -36.55 43.89
C PRO A 183 -72.43 -37.22 44.77
N GLN A 184 -72.78 -37.55 46.02
CA GLN A 184 -71.89 -38.26 46.94
C GLN A 184 -71.59 -39.65 46.36
N LEU A 185 -70.48 -39.74 45.64
CA LEU A 185 -69.91 -40.98 45.14
C LEU A 185 -69.64 -41.90 46.32
N THR A 186 -70.02 -43.17 46.17
CA THR A 186 -69.68 -44.19 47.17
C THR A 186 -68.16 -44.31 47.31
N PRO A 187 -67.61 -44.72 48.48
CA PRO A 187 -66.16 -44.83 48.68
C PRO A 187 -65.43 -45.67 47.60
N GLN A 188 -66.12 -46.65 47.01
CA GLN A 188 -65.60 -47.45 45.89
C GLN A 188 -65.55 -46.68 44.56
N GLN A 189 -66.53 -45.82 44.28
CA GLN A 189 -66.52 -44.97 43.09
C GLN A 189 -65.47 -43.85 43.20
N GLN A 190 -65.27 -43.27 44.39
CA GLN A 190 -64.19 -42.29 44.64
C GLN A 190 -62.80 -42.90 44.43
N LEU A 191 -62.61 -44.16 44.83
CA LEU A 191 -61.35 -44.88 44.63
C LEU A 191 -61.11 -45.18 43.13
N GLN A 192 -62.15 -45.55 42.38
CA GLN A 192 -62.04 -45.77 40.93
C GLN A 192 -61.71 -44.49 40.17
N GLU A 193 -62.42 -43.39 40.43
CA GLU A 193 -62.13 -42.09 39.81
C GLU A 193 -60.72 -41.59 40.16
N TYR A 194 -60.25 -41.80 41.39
CA TYR A 194 -58.89 -41.46 41.79
C TYR A 194 -57.83 -42.29 41.03
N GLN A 195 -58.08 -43.60 40.85
CA GLN A 195 -57.18 -44.48 40.09
C GLN A 195 -57.16 -44.11 38.60
N GLU A 196 -58.31 -43.78 38.00
CA GLU A 196 -58.40 -43.33 36.61
C GLU A 196 -57.70 -41.97 36.41
N MET A 197 -57.92 -41.00 37.30
CA MET A 197 -57.20 -39.72 37.26
C MET A 197 -55.68 -39.92 37.38
N ARG A 198 -55.22 -40.85 38.21
CA ARG A 198 -53.79 -41.14 38.34
C ARG A 198 -53.21 -41.76 37.07
N ARG A 199 -53.95 -42.67 36.41
CA ARG A 199 -53.55 -43.26 35.12
C ARG A 199 -53.49 -42.21 34.01
N LYS A 200 -54.49 -41.32 33.95
CA LYS A 200 -54.53 -40.23 32.97
C LYS A 200 -53.38 -39.24 33.17
N LYS A 201 -53.13 -38.80 34.41
CA LYS A 201 -51.99 -37.93 34.74
C LYS A 201 -50.64 -38.59 34.41
N PHE A 202 -50.52 -39.90 34.61
CA PHE A 202 -49.30 -40.62 34.26
C PHE A 202 -49.09 -40.72 32.74
N GLN A 203 -50.16 -40.96 31.96
CA GLN A 203 -50.08 -40.95 30.50
C GLN A 203 -49.74 -39.57 29.94
N GLU A 204 -50.39 -38.51 30.43
CA GLU A 204 -50.09 -37.13 30.04
C GLU A 204 -48.64 -36.74 30.38
N ALA A 205 -48.16 -37.11 31.57
CA ALA A 205 -46.76 -36.87 31.95
C ALA A 205 -45.77 -37.60 31.02
N LYS A 206 -46.07 -38.86 30.66
CA LYS A 206 -45.25 -39.65 29.74
C LYS A 206 -45.20 -39.03 28.33
N GLU A 207 -46.33 -38.56 27.81
CA GLU A 207 -46.40 -37.92 26.49
C GLU A 207 -45.65 -36.57 26.47
N ILE A 208 -45.71 -35.80 27.55
CA ILE A 208 -44.95 -34.55 27.69
C ILE A 208 -43.44 -34.84 27.70
N GLU A 209 -43.01 -35.87 28.41
CA GLU A 209 -41.60 -36.26 28.49
C GLU A 209 -41.07 -36.79 27.16
N GLU A 210 -41.86 -37.58 26.44
CA GLU A 210 -41.51 -38.07 25.10
C GLU A 210 -41.41 -36.93 24.07
N ARG A 211 -42.31 -35.93 24.15
CA ARG A 211 -42.23 -34.73 23.31
C ARG A 211 -40.98 -33.90 23.59
N ARG A 212 -40.66 -33.67 24.87
CA ARG A 212 -39.43 -32.97 25.27
C ARG A 212 -38.18 -33.68 24.80
N LYS A 213 -38.15 -35.02 24.90
CA LYS A 213 -37.02 -35.81 24.41
C LYS A 213 -36.83 -35.65 22.90
N LYS A 214 -37.92 -35.68 22.13
CA LYS A 214 -37.88 -35.47 20.69
C LYS A 214 -37.43 -34.06 20.30
N GLU A 215 -37.92 -33.03 20.99
CA GLU A 215 -37.49 -31.64 20.76
C GLU A 215 -36.00 -31.45 21.03
N MET A 216 -35.47 -32.08 22.09
CA MET A 216 -34.04 -32.08 22.41
C MET A 216 -33.20 -32.82 21.36
N GLU A 217 -33.67 -33.98 20.86
CA GLU A 217 -33.00 -34.70 19.76
C GLU A 217 -32.96 -33.86 18.47
N ASP A 218 -34.06 -33.18 18.13
CA ASP A 218 -34.13 -32.29 16.95
C ASP A 218 -33.24 -31.04 17.10
N GLU A 219 -33.06 -30.53 18.32
CA GLU A 219 -32.13 -29.44 18.61
C GLU A 219 -30.66 -29.89 18.49
N VAL A 220 -30.31 -31.05 19.05
CA VAL A 220 -28.96 -31.64 18.91
C VAL A 220 -28.62 -31.91 17.44
N ASN A 221 -29.57 -32.45 16.66
CA ASN A 221 -29.36 -32.69 15.23
C ASN A 221 -29.15 -31.40 14.43
N ARG A 222 -29.86 -30.32 14.77
CA ARG A 222 -29.66 -29.00 14.14
C ARG A 222 -28.30 -28.40 14.50
N ALA A 223 -27.89 -28.49 15.77
CA ALA A 223 -26.58 -28.04 16.21
C ALA A 223 -25.44 -28.80 15.49
N LEU A 224 -25.58 -30.12 15.35
CA LEU A 224 -24.60 -30.95 14.63
C LEU A 224 -24.50 -30.58 13.14
N ALA A 225 -25.65 -30.37 12.47
CA ALA A 225 -25.67 -29.95 11.08
C ALA A 225 -25.02 -28.57 10.87
N SER A 226 -25.23 -27.63 11.81
CA SER A 226 -24.60 -26.31 11.78
C SER A 226 -23.08 -26.42 11.91
N ARG A 227 -22.58 -27.24 12.85
CA ARG A 227 -21.13 -27.47 13.03
C ARG A 227 -20.48 -28.09 11.78
N LEU A 228 -21.14 -29.05 11.14
CA LEU A 228 -20.62 -29.66 9.90
C LEU A 228 -20.54 -28.64 8.76
N ALA A 229 -21.55 -27.79 8.59
CA ALA A 229 -21.55 -26.75 7.57
C ALA A 229 -20.46 -25.70 7.81
N GLU A 230 -20.18 -25.35 9.07
CA GLU A 230 -19.10 -24.46 9.45
C GLU A 230 -17.72 -25.08 9.18
N GLN A 231 -17.53 -26.35 9.55
CA GLN A 231 -16.30 -27.09 9.26
C GLN A 231 -16.03 -27.17 7.74
N GLU A 232 -17.07 -27.34 6.92
CA GLU A 232 -16.94 -27.33 5.46
C GLU A 232 -16.49 -25.96 4.93
N ARG A 233 -17.02 -24.86 5.48
CA ARG A 233 -16.56 -23.49 5.13
C ARG A 233 -15.11 -23.25 5.51
N ILE A 234 -14.69 -23.69 6.71
CA ILE A 234 -13.30 -23.55 7.15
C ILE A 234 -12.37 -24.36 6.23
N ASN A 235 -12.76 -25.60 5.88
CA ASN A 235 -11.99 -26.43 4.96
C ASN A 235 -11.89 -25.82 3.56
N GLN A 236 -12.96 -25.18 3.08
CA GLN A 236 -12.92 -24.46 1.80
C GLN A 236 -11.96 -23.27 1.86
N MET A 237 -12.02 -22.48 2.92
CA MET A 237 -11.13 -21.33 3.13
C MET A 237 -9.65 -21.75 3.19
N LEU A 238 -9.35 -22.87 3.86
CA LEU A 238 -8.00 -23.44 3.91
C LEU A 238 -7.49 -23.86 2.53
N ARG A 239 -8.35 -24.46 1.69
CA ARG A 239 -7.97 -24.82 0.31
C ARG A 239 -7.67 -23.58 -0.54
N GLU A 240 -8.52 -22.56 -0.46
CA GLU A 240 -8.31 -21.29 -1.18
C GLU A 240 -7.01 -20.60 -0.72
N GLN A 241 -6.70 -20.64 0.57
CA GLN A 241 -5.44 -20.09 1.09
C GLN A 241 -4.23 -20.89 0.59
N GLN A 242 -4.33 -22.21 0.54
CA GLN A 242 -3.25 -23.07 0.05
C GLN A 242 -2.98 -22.85 -1.44
N GLU A 243 -4.03 -22.69 -2.26
CA GLU A 243 -3.91 -22.34 -3.68
C GLU A 243 -3.24 -20.98 -3.90
N ARG A 244 -3.53 -19.98 -3.04
CA ARG A 244 -2.86 -18.68 -3.09
C ARG A 244 -1.36 -18.78 -2.80
N ILE A 245 -1.00 -19.54 -1.77
CA ILE A 245 0.42 -19.74 -1.40
C ILE A 245 1.17 -20.46 -2.54
N GLU A 246 0.57 -21.48 -3.15
CA GLU A 246 1.18 -22.18 -4.29
C GLU A 246 1.30 -21.29 -5.53
N ALA A 247 0.37 -20.37 -5.76
CA ALA A 247 0.45 -19.40 -6.85
C ALA A 247 1.59 -18.38 -6.62
N GLU A 248 1.71 -17.88 -5.40
CA GLU A 248 2.77 -16.94 -4.99
C GLU A 248 4.17 -17.59 -5.10
N GLN A 249 4.30 -18.86 -4.70
CA GLN A 249 5.55 -19.61 -4.88
C GLN A 249 5.94 -19.77 -6.35
N ARG A 250 4.97 -20.08 -7.23
CA ARG A 250 5.22 -20.17 -8.69
C ARG A 250 5.62 -18.82 -9.29
N GLU A 251 5.05 -17.73 -8.82
CA GLU A 251 5.44 -16.38 -9.24
C GLU A 251 6.86 -16.04 -8.79
N GLN A 252 7.22 -16.38 -7.55
CA GLN A 252 8.58 -16.17 -7.04
C GLN A 252 9.62 -17.00 -7.80
N GLU A 253 9.31 -18.26 -8.14
CA GLU A 253 10.18 -19.08 -8.98
C GLU A 253 10.39 -18.47 -10.37
N ARG A 254 9.33 -17.91 -10.98
CA ARG A 254 9.46 -17.17 -12.25
C ARG A 254 10.38 -15.96 -12.13
N ILE A 255 10.22 -15.16 -11.08
CA ILE A 255 11.08 -13.99 -10.84
C ILE A 255 12.55 -14.40 -10.70
N ASN A 256 12.82 -15.49 -9.96
CA ASN A 256 14.18 -15.99 -9.79
C ASN A 256 14.78 -16.45 -11.12
N ILE A 257 14.03 -17.16 -11.97
CA ILE A 257 14.47 -17.56 -13.31
C ILE A 257 14.76 -16.34 -14.19
N GLU A 258 13.91 -15.30 -14.13
CA GLU A 258 14.10 -14.05 -14.87
C GLU A 258 15.35 -13.29 -14.38
N MET A 259 15.62 -13.28 -13.07
CA MET A 259 16.84 -12.71 -12.49
C MET A 259 18.10 -13.45 -12.97
N ASP A 260 18.10 -14.78 -12.95
CA ASP A 260 19.23 -15.59 -13.44
C ASP A 260 19.48 -15.34 -14.93
N ALA A 261 18.42 -15.22 -15.73
CA ALA A 261 18.52 -14.90 -17.15
C ALA A 261 19.11 -13.49 -17.38
N ALA A 262 18.70 -12.51 -16.56
CA ALA A 262 19.24 -11.16 -16.62
C ALA A 262 20.72 -11.10 -16.21
N GLU A 263 21.15 -11.90 -15.23
CA GLU A 263 22.55 -12.00 -14.84
C GLU A 263 23.40 -12.60 -15.97
N GLN A 264 22.95 -13.70 -16.59
CA GLN A 264 23.63 -14.27 -17.76
C GLN A 264 23.72 -13.29 -18.93
N LEU A 265 22.69 -12.46 -19.15
CA LEU A 265 22.72 -11.43 -20.18
C LEU A 265 23.77 -10.36 -19.86
N ARG A 266 23.87 -9.92 -18.59
CA ARG A 266 24.90 -8.96 -18.16
C ARG A 266 26.31 -9.50 -18.37
N GLU A 267 26.55 -10.77 -18.06
CA GLU A 267 27.85 -11.41 -18.33
C GLU A 267 28.19 -11.41 -19.82
N ARG A 268 27.21 -11.70 -20.69
CA ARG A 268 27.40 -11.64 -22.14
C ARG A 268 27.71 -10.23 -22.64
N ILE A 269 27.01 -9.22 -22.13
CA ILE A 269 27.28 -7.81 -22.46
C ILE A 269 28.72 -7.45 -22.05
N GLN A 270 29.16 -7.81 -20.84
CA GLN A 270 30.54 -7.56 -20.41
C GLN A 270 31.57 -8.25 -21.31
N GLN A 271 31.31 -9.48 -21.76
CA GLN A 271 32.19 -10.17 -22.70
C GLN A 271 32.25 -9.44 -24.07
N ILE A 272 31.11 -8.96 -24.57
CA ILE A 272 31.05 -8.19 -25.82
C ILE A 272 31.82 -6.87 -25.67
N GLU A 273 31.65 -6.14 -24.56
CA GLU A 273 32.39 -4.91 -24.29
C GLU A 273 33.90 -5.15 -24.23
N GLN A 274 34.34 -6.22 -23.59
CA GLN A 274 35.76 -6.60 -23.56
C GLN A 274 36.29 -6.90 -24.97
N LEU A 275 35.51 -7.62 -25.79
CA LEU A 275 35.83 -7.88 -27.19
C LEU A 275 35.89 -6.60 -28.02
N GLN A 276 34.94 -5.69 -27.85
CA GLN A 276 34.92 -4.40 -28.53
C GLN A 276 36.11 -3.53 -28.11
N ARG A 277 36.47 -3.47 -26.82
CA ARG A 277 37.68 -2.76 -26.36
C ARG A 277 38.94 -3.36 -26.97
N ALA A 278 39.08 -4.68 -26.95
CA ALA A 278 40.23 -5.36 -27.55
C ALA A 278 40.31 -5.11 -29.07
N LEU A 279 39.17 -5.07 -29.76
CA LEU A 279 39.11 -4.69 -31.18
C LEU A 279 39.49 -3.23 -31.39
N ARG A 280 38.95 -2.28 -30.61
CA ARG A 280 39.32 -0.85 -30.68
C ARG A 280 40.81 -0.64 -30.45
N ASP A 281 41.39 -1.29 -29.43
CA ASP A 281 42.83 -1.22 -29.15
C ASP A 281 43.66 -1.79 -30.29
N ARG A 282 43.21 -2.89 -30.90
CA ARG A 282 43.86 -3.49 -32.08
C ARG A 282 43.78 -2.58 -33.31
N THR A 283 42.63 -1.94 -33.54
CA THR A 283 42.42 -1.00 -34.65
C THR A 283 43.25 0.28 -34.46
N ARG A 284 43.36 0.79 -33.22
CA ARG A 284 44.28 1.87 -32.83
C ARG A 284 45.74 1.49 -33.07
N GLN A 285 46.16 0.28 -32.70
CA GLN A 285 47.53 -0.22 -32.98
C GLN A 285 47.81 -0.41 -34.48
N GLN A 286 46.79 -0.64 -35.29
CA GLN A 286 46.89 -0.76 -36.75
C GLN A 286 46.80 0.59 -37.48
N GLY A 287 46.70 1.71 -36.77
CA GLY A 287 46.71 3.07 -37.35
C GLY A 287 45.39 3.49 -38.00
N TYR A 288 44.30 2.75 -37.79
CA TYR A 288 42.95 3.16 -38.17
C TYR A 288 42.29 3.83 -36.97
N ASP A 289 42.56 5.11 -36.80
CA ASP A 289 41.87 5.92 -35.80
C ASP A 289 40.44 6.16 -36.29
N LEU A 290 39.49 5.37 -35.79
CA LEU A 290 38.06 5.47 -36.13
C LEU A 290 37.34 6.57 -35.32
N GLY A 291 38.04 7.59 -34.81
CA GLY A 291 37.52 8.95 -34.63
C GLY A 291 36.21 9.15 -33.85
N ILE A 292 35.76 8.21 -33.02
CA ILE A 292 34.48 8.35 -32.28
C ILE A 292 34.65 9.22 -31.01
N ASP A 293 35.87 9.39 -30.49
CA ASP A 293 36.14 10.15 -29.26
C ASP A 293 36.64 11.59 -29.50
N GLN A 294 36.65 12.08 -30.75
CA GLN A 294 37.16 13.42 -31.09
C GLN A 294 36.18 14.20 -31.96
N ILE A 295 35.16 14.83 -31.34
CA ILE A 295 34.43 15.95 -31.97
C ILE A 295 35.31 17.24 -32.00
N ASP A 296 36.51 17.18 -31.42
CA ASP A 296 37.55 18.23 -31.46
C ASP A 296 38.63 17.97 -32.54
N GLY A 297 38.44 16.99 -33.41
CA GLY A 297 39.30 16.88 -34.59
C GLY A 297 39.19 18.18 -35.40
N GLU A 298 40.31 18.75 -35.82
CA GLU A 298 40.38 19.88 -36.77
C GLU A 298 39.76 19.45 -38.12
N VAL A 299 38.44 19.28 -38.15
CA VAL A 299 37.67 19.17 -39.38
C VAL A 299 37.79 20.55 -40.00
N PHE A 300 38.39 20.62 -41.19
CA PHE A 300 38.44 21.84 -42.00
C PHE A 300 37.01 22.33 -42.22
N VAL A 301 36.53 23.20 -41.34
CA VAL A 301 35.19 23.76 -41.42
C VAL A 301 35.19 24.68 -42.63
N LYS A 302 34.50 24.29 -43.70
CA LYS A 302 34.34 25.14 -44.87
C LYS A 302 33.68 26.45 -44.41
N PRO A 303 34.22 27.64 -44.75
CA PRO A 303 33.57 28.90 -44.42
C PRO A 303 32.16 28.95 -45.03
N LEU A 304 31.22 29.60 -44.34
CA LEU A 304 29.86 29.81 -44.84
C LEU A 304 29.93 30.48 -46.21
N ASP A 305 29.17 29.94 -47.17
CA ASP A 305 29.04 30.60 -48.46
C ASP A 305 28.39 31.98 -48.24
N HIS A 306 28.94 33.01 -48.89
CA HIS A 306 28.44 34.38 -48.80
C HIS A 306 27.62 34.69 -50.05
N ILE A 307 26.36 35.11 -49.87
CA ILE A 307 25.46 35.43 -50.99
C ILE A 307 25.36 36.94 -51.20
N GLU A 308 24.75 37.31 -52.34
CA GLU A 308 24.51 38.70 -52.69
C GLU A 308 23.69 39.44 -51.63
N THR A 309 23.85 40.76 -51.61
CA THR A 309 23.14 41.66 -50.69
C THR A 309 21.63 41.52 -50.82
N ILE A 310 20.95 41.30 -49.69
CA ILE A 310 19.50 41.21 -49.61
C ILE A 310 18.97 42.56 -49.12
N THR A 311 17.90 43.06 -49.74
CA THR A 311 17.31 44.34 -49.36
C THR A 311 16.39 44.16 -48.15
N ILE A 312 16.53 45.03 -47.14
CA ILE A 312 15.72 45.02 -45.90
C ILE A 312 15.13 46.40 -45.68
N SER A 313 13.83 46.48 -45.42
CA SER A 313 13.16 47.74 -45.10
C SER A 313 13.43 48.16 -43.66
N ASN A 314 13.44 49.47 -43.38
CA ASN A 314 13.53 49.97 -41.99
C ASN A 314 12.35 49.53 -41.10
N SER A 315 11.25 49.07 -41.70
CA SER A 315 10.05 48.60 -41.01
C SER A 315 9.91 47.08 -41.04
N GLU A 316 10.96 46.34 -41.41
CA GLU A 316 10.88 44.88 -41.55
C GLU A 316 10.65 44.22 -40.19
N GLU A 317 9.62 43.38 -40.09
CA GLU A 317 9.34 42.60 -38.89
C GLU A 317 9.90 41.17 -39.01
N GLY A 318 10.44 40.67 -37.90
CA GLY A 318 10.88 39.29 -37.74
C GLY A 318 10.22 38.64 -36.53
N PHE A 319 10.23 37.30 -36.50
CA PHE A 319 9.69 36.51 -35.40
C PHE A 319 10.79 36.20 -34.37
N ASP A 320 10.58 36.64 -33.14
CA ASP A 320 11.32 36.23 -31.94
C ASP A 320 10.45 35.28 -31.10
N PRO A 321 10.97 34.13 -30.64
CA PRO A 321 10.19 33.18 -29.83
C PRO A 321 9.67 33.71 -28.48
N ILE A 322 10.26 34.79 -27.96
CA ILE A 322 9.93 35.42 -26.67
C ILE A 322 9.01 36.62 -26.89
N GLU A 323 9.37 37.52 -27.81
CA GLU A 323 8.67 38.80 -28.02
C GLU A 323 7.68 38.79 -29.20
N ALA A 324 7.60 37.70 -29.95
CA ALA A 324 6.84 37.55 -31.19
C ALA A 324 7.34 38.50 -32.30
N ASN A 325 6.50 39.36 -32.86
CA ASN A 325 6.91 40.21 -33.98
C ASN A 325 7.70 41.41 -33.47
N VAL A 326 8.96 41.51 -33.87
CA VAL A 326 9.88 42.61 -33.54
C VAL A 326 10.50 43.19 -34.80
N ASN A 327 10.89 44.46 -34.77
CA ASN A 327 11.63 45.05 -35.88
C ASN A 327 13.03 44.41 -35.98
N VAL A 328 13.40 43.94 -37.18
CA VAL A 328 14.64 43.19 -37.38
C VAL A 328 15.88 44.04 -37.08
N LEU A 329 15.89 45.31 -37.51
CA LEU A 329 17.06 46.18 -37.33
C LEU A 329 17.20 46.61 -35.86
N ASP A 330 16.09 47.01 -35.23
CA ASP A 330 16.09 47.39 -33.81
C ASP A 330 16.57 46.23 -32.93
N PHE A 331 16.06 45.01 -33.17
CA PHE A 331 16.48 43.83 -32.42
C PHE A 331 18.00 43.60 -32.52
N LEU A 332 18.58 43.71 -33.72
CA LEU A 332 20.01 43.45 -33.96
C LEU A 332 20.93 44.53 -33.39
N ASP A 333 20.44 45.75 -33.18
CA ASP A 333 21.23 46.87 -32.69
C ASP A 333 21.26 46.97 -31.15
N GLU A 334 20.33 46.31 -30.45
CA GLU A 334 20.37 46.21 -28.98
C GLU A 334 21.62 45.49 -28.46
N GLU A 335 22.02 44.39 -29.10
CA GLU A 335 23.22 43.60 -28.73
C GLU A 335 24.00 43.15 -29.97
N PRO A 336 24.85 44.03 -30.56
CA PRO A 336 25.46 43.81 -31.88
C PRO A 336 26.36 42.57 -31.98
N ASP A 337 26.97 42.14 -30.88
CA ASP A 337 27.89 41.00 -30.85
C ASP A 337 27.16 39.64 -30.69
N ASP A 338 25.94 39.63 -30.16
CA ASP A 338 25.21 38.40 -29.85
C ASP A 338 24.01 38.15 -30.77
N ARG A 339 23.25 39.19 -31.10
CA ARG A 339 21.99 39.04 -31.83
C ARG A 339 22.21 38.84 -33.32
N ILE A 340 21.43 37.90 -33.87
CA ILE A 340 21.50 37.50 -35.26
C ILE A 340 20.10 37.27 -35.83
N ALA A 341 19.98 37.33 -37.15
CA ALA A 341 18.74 37.11 -37.88
C ALA A 341 18.91 36.03 -38.95
N PHE A 342 17.98 35.08 -38.98
CA PHE A 342 17.86 34.08 -40.01
C PHE A 342 16.71 34.43 -40.96
N LYS A 343 16.99 34.60 -42.25
CA LYS A 343 15.99 34.67 -43.30
C LYS A 343 15.64 33.26 -43.75
N CYS A 344 14.36 32.89 -43.68
CA CYS A 344 13.85 31.63 -44.21
C CYS A 344 12.61 31.91 -45.06
N GLY A 345 12.73 31.72 -46.39
CA GLY A 345 11.72 32.20 -47.32
C GLY A 345 11.62 33.73 -47.28
N GLU A 346 10.41 34.27 -47.05
CA GLU A 346 10.15 35.71 -46.98
C GLU A 346 10.14 36.26 -45.54
N SER A 347 10.44 35.44 -44.53
CA SER A 347 10.34 35.82 -43.12
C SER A 347 11.71 35.79 -42.44
N TYR A 348 11.85 36.66 -41.44
CA TYR A 348 13.02 36.72 -40.57
C TYR A 348 12.73 36.09 -39.22
N TYR A 349 13.72 35.39 -38.65
CA TYR A 349 13.65 34.72 -37.37
C TYR A 349 14.82 35.16 -36.51
N MET A 350 14.51 35.70 -35.34
CA MET A 350 15.48 36.32 -34.44
C MET A 350 16.08 35.26 -33.52
N ALA A 351 17.38 35.36 -33.28
CA ALA A 351 18.10 34.48 -32.38
C ALA A 351 19.31 35.18 -31.76
N SER A 352 19.90 34.51 -30.78
CA SER A 352 21.07 34.96 -30.03
C SER A 352 22.17 33.89 -30.13
N ARG A 353 23.43 34.31 -30.30
CA ARG A 353 24.56 33.36 -30.35
C ARG A 353 24.71 32.65 -29.00
N GLU A 354 24.52 33.34 -27.88
CA GLU A 354 24.53 32.74 -26.54
C GLU A 354 23.51 31.59 -26.44
N ARG A 355 22.28 31.81 -26.89
CA ARG A 355 21.24 30.78 -26.90
C ARG A 355 21.62 29.58 -27.78
N ILE A 356 22.21 29.82 -28.94
CA ILE A 356 22.71 28.73 -29.81
C ILE A 356 23.83 27.96 -29.11
N ARG A 357 24.77 28.65 -28.45
CA ARG A 357 25.88 28.01 -27.70
C ARG A 357 25.38 27.10 -26.58
N SER A 358 24.35 27.49 -25.84
CA SER A 358 23.79 26.66 -24.77
C SER A 358 23.10 25.39 -25.29
N MET A 359 22.63 25.42 -26.53
CA MET A 359 21.95 24.29 -27.19
C MET A 359 22.89 23.34 -27.96
N ILE A 360 24.18 23.66 -28.13
CA ILE A 360 25.16 22.74 -28.76
C ILE A 360 26.00 21.97 -27.72
N ASN A 361 25.76 22.17 -26.43
CA ASN A 361 26.52 21.50 -25.37
C ASN A 361 26.00 20.07 -25.12
N LEU A 362 26.83 19.05 -25.36
CA LEU A 362 26.51 17.63 -25.14
C LEU A 362 26.20 17.28 -23.68
N GLU A 363 26.74 18.06 -22.73
CA GLU A 363 26.44 17.87 -21.31
C GLU A 363 25.00 18.30 -20.96
N ASN A 364 24.37 19.11 -21.81
CA ASN A 364 23.01 19.58 -21.61
C ASN A 364 22.00 18.57 -22.17
N ARG A 365 21.06 18.13 -21.33
CA ARG A 365 19.95 17.24 -21.71
C ARG A 365 18.90 17.90 -22.61
N GLU A 366 18.99 19.21 -22.81
CA GLU A 366 18.14 19.99 -23.72
C GLU A 366 18.94 20.50 -24.93
N ASN A 367 20.02 19.80 -25.31
CA ASN A 367 20.74 20.15 -26.52
C ASN A 367 19.89 19.92 -27.78
N ALA A 368 20.26 20.61 -28.85
CA ALA A 368 19.63 20.58 -30.15
C ALA A 368 20.42 19.72 -31.15
N LEU A 369 21.21 18.75 -30.68
CA LEU A 369 22.06 17.92 -31.52
C LEU A 369 21.34 16.64 -31.93
N PHE A 370 21.42 16.34 -33.22
CA PHE A 370 20.75 15.21 -33.85
C PHE A 370 21.69 14.50 -34.82
N TYR A 371 21.46 13.21 -34.98
CA TYR A 371 22.18 12.33 -35.88
C TYR A 371 21.20 11.71 -36.86
N GLY A 372 21.59 11.57 -38.12
CA GLY A 372 20.74 10.95 -39.13
C GLY A 372 20.62 9.46 -38.90
N CYS A 373 19.48 8.85 -39.22
CA CYS A 373 19.26 7.41 -39.19
C CYS A 373 19.23 6.86 -40.62
N ALA A 374 19.90 5.74 -40.87
CA ALA A 374 19.92 5.09 -42.18
C ALA A 374 18.54 4.54 -42.61
N CYS A 375 17.69 4.24 -41.65
CA CYS A 375 16.30 3.85 -41.85
C CYS A 375 15.43 4.28 -40.67
N GLU A 376 14.12 4.19 -40.86
CA GLU A 376 13.14 4.21 -39.77
C GLU A 376 13.18 2.87 -39.03
N LEU A 377 13.12 2.93 -37.71
CA LEU A 377 13.02 1.75 -36.84
C LEU A 377 11.57 1.59 -36.40
N HIS A 378 10.97 0.46 -36.78
CA HIS A 378 9.64 0.07 -36.33
C HIS A 378 9.76 -0.94 -35.19
N GLY A 379 9.05 -0.69 -34.09
CA GLY A 379 9.07 -1.58 -32.93
C GLY A 379 8.56 -0.91 -31.67
N ASP A 380 8.44 -1.70 -30.59
CA ASP A 380 8.15 -1.18 -29.27
C ASP A 380 9.45 -0.65 -28.65
N TRP A 381 9.52 0.67 -28.45
CA TRP A 381 10.67 1.37 -27.89
C TRP A 381 10.84 1.17 -26.38
N THR A 382 9.96 0.41 -25.73
CA THR A 382 10.20 -0.07 -24.36
C THR A 382 11.06 -1.34 -24.34
N LEU A 383 11.20 -2.02 -25.49
CA LEU A 383 11.95 -3.26 -25.61
C LEU A 383 13.43 -3.00 -25.89
N ILE A 384 14.29 -3.75 -25.19
CA ILE A 384 15.74 -3.64 -25.32
C ILE A 384 16.23 -4.03 -26.71
N GLU A 385 15.50 -4.94 -27.38
CA GLU A 385 15.78 -5.39 -28.73
C GLU A 385 15.65 -4.25 -29.75
N THR A 386 14.61 -3.42 -29.61
CA THR A 386 14.41 -2.24 -30.47
C THR A 386 15.51 -1.21 -30.22
N TRP A 387 15.88 -0.98 -28.96
CA TRP A 387 16.99 -0.08 -28.60
C TRP A 387 18.34 -0.54 -29.15
N ALA A 388 18.61 -1.85 -29.14
CA ALA A 388 19.84 -2.42 -29.68
C ALA A 388 20.01 -2.15 -31.19
N LEU A 389 18.93 -1.83 -31.91
CA LEU A 389 18.99 -1.46 -33.33
C LEU A 389 19.44 -0.01 -33.55
N LEU A 390 19.46 0.83 -32.51
CA LEU A 390 19.77 2.25 -32.65
C LEU A 390 21.23 2.48 -33.05
N GLU A 391 22.18 1.87 -32.34
CA GLU A 391 23.62 2.02 -32.60
C GLU A 391 24.01 1.68 -34.05
N PRO A 392 23.60 0.55 -34.65
CA PRO A 392 23.92 0.26 -36.05
C PRO A 392 23.13 1.10 -37.08
N THR A 393 22.05 1.77 -36.67
CA THR A 393 21.19 2.53 -37.58
C THR A 393 21.58 4.02 -37.64
N VAL A 394 22.14 4.55 -36.55
CA VAL A 394 22.52 5.95 -36.47
C VAL A 394 23.83 6.22 -37.22
N ILE A 395 23.80 7.24 -38.05
CA ILE A 395 24.93 7.78 -38.79
C ILE A 395 25.54 8.90 -37.94
N SER A 396 26.67 8.63 -37.31
CA SER A 396 27.31 9.56 -36.35
C SER A 396 27.95 10.79 -37.00
N ASN A 397 28.18 10.78 -38.31
CA ASN A 397 28.73 11.89 -39.07
C ASN A 397 28.07 11.97 -40.45
N PRO A 398 27.45 13.10 -40.84
CA PRO A 398 27.48 14.41 -40.17
C PRO A 398 26.51 14.55 -38.99
N VAL A 399 26.83 15.51 -38.11
CA VAL A 399 25.96 15.92 -36.99
C VAL A 399 25.09 17.09 -37.44
N TYR A 400 23.83 17.06 -37.03
CA TYR A 400 22.82 18.05 -37.38
C TYR A 400 22.38 18.85 -36.15
N TYR A 401 21.96 20.09 -36.40
CA TYR A 401 21.40 20.97 -35.40
C TYR A 401 19.91 21.20 -35.68
N ASN A 402 19.08 21.01 -34.66
CA ASN A 402 17.64 21.25 -34.75
C ASN A 402 17.33 22.75 -34.59
N ILE A 403 17.37 23.47 -35.71
CA ILE A 403 17.15 24.91 -35.78
C ILE A 403 15.69 25.31 -35.49
N GLN A 404 14.73 24.37 -35.53
CA GLN A 404 13.34 24.65 -35.17
C GLN A 404 13.18 25.14 -33.72
N GLN A 405 14.10 24.77 -32.83
CA GLN A 405 14.09 25.25 -31.44
C GLN A 405 14.28 26.77 -31.31
N LEU A 406 14.75 27.44 -32.38
CA LEU A 406 14.83 28.89 -32.49
C LEU A 406 13.54 29.51 -33.09
N GLY A 407 12.51 28.72 -33.35
CA GLY A 407 11.23 29.18 -33.93
C GLY A 407 11.17 29.15 -35.46
N LEU A 408 12.20 28.63 -36.14
CA LEU A 408 12.19 28.50 -37.60
C LEU A 408 11.21 27.40 -38.06
N PRO A 409 10.65 27.50 -39.28
CA PRO A 409 9.69 26.54 -39.82
C PRO A 409 10.34 25.26 -40.39
N ILE A 410 11.67 25.15 -40.26
CA ILE A 410 12.49 24.04 -40.74
C ILE A 410 13.20 23.39 -39.55
N ARG A 411 13.48 22.09 -39.62
CA ARG A 411 14.06 21.36 -38.49
C ARG A 411 15.57 21.33 -38.50
N TYR A 412 16.22 20.87 -39.57
CA TYR A 412 17.64 20.50 -39.50
C TYR A 412 18.55 21.29 -40.43
N VAL A 413 19.69 21.67 -39.89
CA VAL A 413 20.86 22.21 -40.61
C VAL A 413 22.11 21.45 -40.16
N TYR A 414 23.22 21.60 -40.88
CA TYR A 414 24.49 21.02 -40.45
C TYR A 414 25.04 21.73 -39.21
N LEU A 415 25.58 20.96 -38.25
CA LEU A 415 26.22 21.53 -37.06
C LEU A 415 27.41 22.43 -37.43
N ASP A 416 28.16 22.07 -38.47
CA ASP A 416 29.30 22.86 -38.95
C ASP A 416 28.88 24.25 -39.41
N ASP A 417 27.72 24.37 -40.08
CA ASP A 417 27.19 25.68 -40.50
C ASP A 417 26.85 26.53 -39.27
N ILE A 418 26.31 25.93 -38.20
CA ILE A 418 26.00 26.60 -36.94
C ILE A 418 27.28 27.04 -36.20
N LYS A 419 28.32 26.20 -36.16
CA LYS A 419 29.62 26.58 -35.60
C LYS A 419 30.17 27.82 -36.32
N GLN A 420 30.07 27.85 -37.66
CA GLN A 420 30.47 29.02 -38.42
C GLN A 420 29.60 30.26 -38.16
N VAL A 421 28.29 30.11 -37.93
CA VAL A 421 27.43 31.24 -37.51
C VAL A 421 27.93 31.85 -36.19
N LEU A 422 28.33 31.00 -35.23
CA LEU A 422 28.82 31.42 -33.92
C LEU A 422 30.16 32.16 -33.98
N GLU A 423 31.02 31.78 -34.93
CA GLU A 423 32.37 32.37 -35.14
C GLU A 423 32.36 33.54 -36.14
N SER A 424 31.31 33.66 -36.94
CA SER A 424 31.19 34.65 -38.00
C SER A 424 30.95 36.06 -37.46
N LYS A 425 31.55 37.05 -38.14
CA LYS A 425 31.30 38.49 -37.95
C LYS A 425 29.94 38.97 -38.50
N TYR A 426 29.27 38.16 -39.31
CA TYR A 426 28.00 38.53 -39.94
C TYR A 426 26.84 38.43 -38.94
N ARG A 427 25.84 39.32 -39.06
CA ARG A 427 24.62 39.27 -38.24
C ARG A 427 23.41 38.69 -38.98
N PHE A 428 23.52 38.53 -40.29
CA PHE A 428 22.44 38.11 -41.17
C PHE A 428 22.78 36.83 -41.90
N PHE A 429 21.87 35.87 -41.85
CA PHE A 429 22.03 34.54 -42.42
C PHE A 429 20.78 34.14 -43.21
N SER A 430 20.96 33.48 -44.35
CA SER A 430 19.88 32.90 -45.15
C SER A 430 19.89 31.40 -44.97
N VAL A 431 18.74 30.79 -44.70
CA VAL A 431 18.60 29.34 -44.63
C VAL A 431 17.89 28.84 -45.87
N GLU A 432 18.61 28.05 -46.67
CA GLU A 432 18.20 27.68 -48.01
C GLU A 432 18.27 26.17 -48.20
N ARG A 433 17.40 25.69 -49.10
CA ARG A 433 17.43 24.30 -49.57
C ARG A 433 18.68 24.13 -50.45
N PRO A 434 19.62 23.22 -50.11
CA PRO A 434 20.80 22.97 -50.94
C PRO A 434 20.44 22.37 -52.31
N GLU A 435 21.38 22.46 -53.26
CA GLU A 435 21.24 21.82 -54.57
C GLU A 435 21.27 20.28 -54.44
N ASP A 436 22.09 19.75 -53.54
CA ASP A 436 22.21 18.33 -53.19
C ASP A 436 21.24 17.92 -52.06
N TYR A 437 20.05 18.52 -52.05
CA TYR A 437 19.03 18.24 -51.06
C TYR A 437 18.64 16.77 -51.03
N HIS A 438 18.84 16.17 -49.87
CA HIS A 438 18.41 14.82 -49.56
C HIS A 438 17.56 14.83 -48.30
N ILE A 439 16.65 13.85 -48.23
CA ILE A 439 15.80 13.61 -47.08
C ILE A 439 16.46 12.49 -46.29
N ILE A 440 16.69 12.73 -45.00
CA ILE A 440 17.14 11.69 -44.10
C ILE A 440 15.88 10.95 -43.62
N PRO A 441 15.83 9.60 -43.69
CA PRO A 441 14.65 8.83 -43.31
C PRO A 441 14.17 9.10 -41.88
N SER A 442 15.08 9.31 -40.94
CA SER A 442 14.74 9.63 -39.56
C SER A 442 15.92 10.25 -38.82
N PHE A 443 15.70 10.85 -37.65
CA PHE A 443 16.76 11.43 -36.83
C PHE A 443 16.72 10.90 -35.40
N ALA A 444 17.90 10.76 -34.79
CA ALA A 444 18.08 10.45 -33.38
C ALA A 444 18.66 11.65 -32.64
N SER A 445 17.97 12.12 -31.60
CA SER A 445 18.54 13.11 -30.68
C SER A 445 19.75 12.56 -29.92
N ASP A 446 20.71 13.43 -29.66
CA ASP A 446 21.87 13.13 -28.80
C ASP A 446 21.45 12.67 -27.40
N ASN A 447 20.38 13.25 -26.88
CA ASN A 447 19.78 12.88 -25.59
C ASN A 447 19.42 11.40 -25.51
N ILE A 448 18.98 10.79 -26.61
CA ILE A 448 18.64 9.38 -26.63
C ILE A 448 19.88 8.49 -26.72
N LEU A 449 20.94 8.95 -27.36
CA LEU A 449 22.18 8.17 -27.51
C LEU A 449 23.04 8.21 -26.25
N ASN A 450 23.16 9.38 -25.63
CA ASN A 450 24.13 9.62 -24.56
C ASN A 450 23.51 9.68 -23.16
N HIS A 451 22.20 9.94 -23.04
CA HIS A 451 21.55 10.12 -21.72
C HIS A 451 20.58 8.99 -21.32
N GLY A 452 20.54 7.89 -22.08
CA GLY A 452 20.16 6.55 -21.58
C GLY A 452 18.82 5.95 -22.04
N ILE A 453 18.72 4.63 -21.85
CA ILE A 453 17.51 3.80 -22.02
C ILE A 453 16.43 4.32 -21.07
N GLY A 454 15.28 4.73 -21.61
CA GLY A 454 14.18 5.30 -20.82
C GLY A 454 14.02 6.83 -20.92
N SER A 455 14.78 7.51 -21.78
CA SER A 455 14.44 8.86 -22.25
C SER A 455 13.21 8.80 -23.17
N SER A 456 12.06 8.47 -22.60
CA SER A 456 10.78 8.22 -23.29
C SER A 456 10.17 9.47 -23.96
N SER A 457 10.87 10.60 -23.91
CA SER A 457 10.43 11.88 -24.47
C SER A 457 11.34 12.42 -25.59
N GLY A 458 12.45 11.76 -25.92
CA GLY A 458 13.32 12.21 -27.00
C GLY A 458 12.77 11.86 -28.39
N SER A 459 12.96 12.73 -29.38
CA SER A 459 12.73 12.35 -30.78
C SER A 459 13.85 11.41 -31.23
N HIS A 460 13.47 10.25 -31.76
CA HIS A 460 14.36 9.20 -32.24
C HIS A 460 13.76 8.50 -33.45
N CYS A 461 14.52 7.61 -34.11
CA CYS A 461 14.34 7.03 -35.45
C CYS A 461 12.94 6.42 -35.74
N GLN A 462 11.87 7.19 -35.61
CA GLN A 462 10.47 6.82 -35.66
C GLN A 462 9.83 7.36 -36.93
N ASP A 463 8.69 6.78 -37.29
CA ASP A 463 7.86 7.21 -38.42
C ASP A 463 7.44 8.70 -38.27
N GLY A 464 7.42 9.44 -39.37
CA GLY A 464 7.08 10.86 -39.42
C GLY A 464 8.20 11.84 -39.01
N GLN A 465 9.42 11.34 -38.78
CA GLN A 465 10.62 12.16 -38.53
C GLN A 465 11.51 12.35 -39.77
N ALA A 466 11.11 11.81 -40.92
CA ALA A 466 11.79 12.05 -42.19
C ALA A 466 11.78 13.55 -42.53
N ASP A 467 12.96 14.12 -42.74
CA ASP A 467 13.10 15.55 -43.01
C ASP A 467 14.36 15.84 -43.84
N GLY A 468 14.38 17.01 -44.47
CA GLY A 468 15.51 17.48 -45.25
C GLY A 468 16.49 18.31 -44.43
N VAL A 469 17.75 18.31 -44.87
CA VAL A 469 18.81 19.11 -44.26
C VAL A 469 19.05 20.38 -45.08
N TYR A 470 18.96 21.53 -44.42
CA TYR A 470 19.16 22.84 -45.02
C TYR A 470 20.59 23.34 -44.82
N ARG A 471 21.00 24.33 -45.62
CA ARG A 471 22.31 25.00 -45.50
C ARG A 471 22.13 26.44 -45.07
N ILE A 472 23.09 26.95 -44.30
CA ILE A 472 23.13 28.35 -43.90
C ILE A 472 24.13 29.08 -44.79
N LYS A 473 23.78 30.29 -45.22
CA LYS A 473 24.64 31.21 -45.96
C LYS A 473 24.65 32.57 -45.26
N SER A 474 25.77 33.29 -45.32
CA SER A 474 25.84 34.65 -44.77
C SER A 474 25.52 35.70 -45.83
N PHE A 475 25.00 36.86 -45.42
CA PHE A 475 24.81 37.99 -46.34
C PHE A 475 24.97 39.33 -45.63
N GLU A 476 25.13 40.41 -46.40
CA GLU A 476 25.07 41.78 -45.89
C GLU A 476 23.76 42.44 -46.36
N PRO A 477 23.00 43.09 -45.46
CA PRO A 477 21.75 43.71 -45.84
C PRO A 477 21.99 45.03 -46.58
N LYS A 478 21.12 45.34 -47.54
CA LYS A 478 20.99 46.68 -48.12
C LYS A 478 19.75 47.34 -47.54
N ILE A 479 19.94 48.29 -46.63
CA ILE A 479 18.84 48.99 -45.95
C ILE A 479 18.21 50.02 -46.92
N ILE A 480 16.87 50.02 -47.03
CA ILE A 480 16.11 50.96 -47.88
C ILE A 480 15.06 51.78 -47.14
#